data_AF-A0A8J7CP55-F1
#
_entry.id   AF-A0A8J7CP55-F1
#
_cell.length_a   1.000
_cell.length_b   1.000
_cell.length_c   1.000
_cell.angle_alpha   90.00
_cell.angle_beta   90.00
_cell.angle_gamma   90.00
#
_symmetry.space_group_name_H-M   'P 1'
#
loop_
_entity.id
_entity.type
_entity.pdbx_description
1 polymer ?
#
loop_
_entity_poly.entity_id
_entity_poly.type
_entity_poly.pdbx_seq_one_letter_code
_entity_poly.pdbx_strand_id
1 'polypeptide(L)'
;MKKFFATLALCFMLTTPAQAIDSRVEVAVQWAIDIANDNTHGYSQGAESATANRPYTGSRDAPDYDCSSLVYYAFDHAGFKIIDNWRKNPAYMARYNGKQKVGDADTIWADLSVDGGWKKFSWAEVADNLQRGDILSAPQRHVAIYIGDGKTVEARGVNNPRGGDWATGDQGGEIDFYPAQGRGWTEVYRYVGN
;
A
#
# COMPACT_ATOMS: atom_id res chain seq x y z
N MET A 1 7.95 -20.54 59.01
CA MET A 1 7.59 -19.50 58.01
C MET A 1 7.77 -20.09 56.62
N LYS A 2 6.68 -20.52 55.96
CA LYS A 2 6.73 -21.08 54.59
C LYS A 2 6.64 -19.92 53.60
N LYS A 3 7.71 -19.66 52.85
CA LYS A 3 7.73 -18.66 51.78
C LYS A 3 7.01 -19.24 50.57
N PHE A 4 5.83 -18.72 50.25
CA PHE A 4 5.15 -18.96 48.98
C PHE A 4 5.83 -18.10 47.90
N PHE A 5 6.47 -18.74 46.92
CA PHE A 5 6.84 -18.09 45.67
C PHE A 5 5.61 -18.08 44.77
N ALA A 6 5.02 -16.91 44.55
CA ALA A 6 4.03 -16.69 43.51
C ALA A 6 4.78 -16.50 42.19
N THR A 7 4.79 -17.53 41.35
CA THR A 7 5.30 -17.42 39.98
C THR A 7 4.26 -16.64 39.17
N LEU A 8 4.56 -15.39 38.87
CA LEU A 8 3.76 -14.56 37.97
C LEU A 8 3.96 -15.10 36.54
N ALA A 9 3.01 -15.91 36.07
CA ALA A 9 2.97 -16.33 34.67
C ALA A 9 2.59 -15.11 33.82
N LEU A 10 3.59 -14.46 33.22
CA LEU A 10 3.39 -13.42 32.24
C LEU A 10 2.84 -14.08 30.96
N CYS A 11 1.51 -14.11 30.84
CA CYS A 11 0.84 -14.59 29.64
C CYS A 11 1.10 -13.57 28.52
N PHE A 12 2.09 -13.84 27.67
CA PHE A 12 2.24 -13.15 26.40
C PHE A 12 1.02 -13.52 25.54
N MET A 13 0.00 -12.66 25.56
CA MET A 13 -1.03 -12.67 24.53
C MET A 13 -0.31 -12.38 23.22
N LEU A 14 -0.05 -13.42 22.42
CA LEU A 14 0.28 -13.26 21.01
C LEU A 14 -0.96 -12.60 20.38
N THR A 15 -0.93 -11.28 20.25
CA THR A 15 -1.92 -10.57 19.44
C THR A 15 -1.69 -11.03 18.00
N THR A 16 -2.48 -11.99 17.54
CA THR A 16 -2.62 -12.22 16.10
C THR A 16 -2.94 -10.87 15.48
N PRO A 17 -2.17 -10.40 14.47
CA PRO A 17 -2.49 -9.15 13.81
C PRO A 17 -3.94 -9.24 13.35
N ALA A 18 -4.74 -8.22 13.69
CA ALA A 18 -6.15 -8.20 13.35
C ALA A 18 -6.29 -8.36 11.84
N GLN A 19 -6.93 -9.42 11.35
CA GLN A 19 -7.15 -9.64 9.92
C GLN A 19 -8.18 -8.64 9.38
N ALA A 20 -8.07 -8.28 8.10
CA ALA A 20 -9.11 -7.54 7.41
C ALA A 20 -10.41 -8.36 7.41
N ILE A 21 -11.54 -7.67 7.54
CA ILE A 21 -12.86 -8.32 7.64
C ILE A 21 -13.19 -9.10 6.35
N ASP A 22 -12.80 -8.55 5.20
CA ASP A 22 -13.00 -9.20 3.90
C ASP A 22 -11.75 -9.99 3.48
N SER A 23 -11.97 -11.24 3.06
CA SER A 23 -10.87 -12.15 2.68
C SER A 23 -10.03 -11.65 1.50
N ARG A 24 -10.62 -10.96 0.51
CA ARG A 24 -9.85 -10.40 -0.60
C ARG A 24 -9.02 -9.22 -0.14
N VAL A 25 -9.58 -8.37 0.72
CA VAL A 25 -8.82 -7.28 1.33
C VAL A 25 -7.64 -7.83 2.12
N GLU A 26 -7.81 -8.91 2.89
CA GLU A 26 -6.71 -9.54 3.60
C GLU A 26 -5.65 -10.10 2.64
N VAL A 27 -6.05 -10.72 1.52
CA VAL A 27 -5.12 -11.17 0.46
C VAL A 27 -4.32 -9.99 -0.11
N ALA A 28 -4.96 -8.85 -0.37
CA ALA A 28 -4.27 -7.66 -0.87
C ALA A 28 -3.25 -7.14 0.14
N VAL A 29 -3.65 -7.05 1.41
CA VAL A 29 -2.76 -6.60 2.49
C VAL A 29 -1.57 -7.54 2.66
N GLN A 30 -1.83 -8.86 2.70
CA GLN A 30 -0.76 -9.84 2.86
C GLN A 30 0.19 -9.84 1.66
N TRP A 31 -0.33 -9.73 0.44
CA TRP A 31 0.49 -9.59 -0.76
C TRP A 31 1.44 -8.40 -0.66
N ALA A 32 0.96 -7.23 -0.24
CA ALA A 32 1.82 -6.04 -0.11
C ALA A 32 2.85 -6.19 1.03
N ILE A 33 2.48 -6.85 2.14
CA ILE A 33 3.41 -7.20 3.22
C ILE A 33 4.50 -8.16 2.71
N ASP A 34 4.15 -9.13 1.89
CA ASP A 34 5.10 -10.10 1.32
C ASP A 34 6.08 -9.40 0.37
N ILE A 35 5.61 -8.49 -0.50
CA ILE A 35 6.47 -7.64 -1.32
C ILE A 35 7.44 -6.82 -0.46
N ALA A 36 6.98 -6.25 0.66
CA ALA A 36 7.83 -5.48 1.58
C ALA A 36 8.87 -6.34 2.32
N ASN A 37 8.62 -7.64 2.49
CA ASN A 37 9.54 -8.58 3.14
C ASN A 37 10.47 -9.31 2.14
N ASP A 38 10.21 -9.20 0.84
CA ASP A 38 11.02 -9.81 -0.20
C ASP A 38 11.99 -8.78 -0.80
N ASN A 39 13.29 -9.02 -0.58
CA ASN A 39 14.37 -8.13 -1.00
C ASN A 39 14.63 -8.14 -2.51
N THR A 40 13.88 -8.90 -3.31
CA THR A 40 14.01 -8.93 -4.77
C THR A 40 13.13 -7.91 -5.49
N HIS A 41 12.36 -7.11 -4.74
CA HIS A 41 11.57 -5.98 -5.23
C HIS A 41 12.28 -4.65 -5.01
N GLY A 42 11.80 -3.57 -5.60
CA GLY A 42 12.37 -2.23 -5.44
C GLY A 42 11.31 -1.15 -5.69
N TYR A 43 11.66 0.11 -5.41
CA TYR A 43 10.81 1.23 -5.76
C TYR A 43 11.19 1.81 -7.12
N SER A 44 10.21 1.95 -8.00
CA SER A 44 10.41 2.67 -9.26
C SER A 44 9.16 3.38 -9.75
N GLN A 45 9.34 4.62 -10.23
CA GLN A 45 8.31 5.34 -10.99
C GLN A 45 8.37 5.03 -12.50
N GLY A 46 9.11 3.99 -12.89
CA GLY A 46 9.35 3.61 -14.26
C GLY A 46 10.60 4.27 -14.85
N ALA A 47 11.36 3.52 -15.63
CA ALA A 47 12.52 4.01 -16.37
C ALA A 47 12.16 5.13 -17.35
N GLU A 48 10.92 5.16 -17.83
CA GLU A 48 10.35 6.26 -18.64
C GLU A 48 10.27 7.58 -17.87
N SER A 49 10.22 7.52 -16.54
CA SER A 49 10.19 8.68 -15.63
C SER A 49 11.58 9.02 -15.06
N ALA A 50 12.63 8.33 -15.51
CA ALA A 50 13.98 8.51 -15.00
C ALA A 50 14.50 9.93 -15.30
N THR A 51 15.22 10.49 -14.32
CA THR A 51 15.93 11.76 -14.46
C THR A 51 17.35 11.60 -13.94
N ALA A 52 18.23 12.57 -14.20
CA ALA A 52 19.60 12.55 -13.65
C ALA A 52 19.64 12.44 -12.11
N ASN A 53 18.63 12.97 -11.42
CA ASN A 53 18.54 12.93 -9.95
C ASN A 53 17.74 11.75 -9.41
N ARG A 54 17.01 11.04 -10.28
CA ARG A 54 16.16 9.89 -9.95
C ARG A 54 16.31 8.86 -11.08
N PRO A 55 17.47 8.18 -11.18
CA PRO A 55 17.84 7.37 -12.33
C PRO A 55 17.18 5.98 -12.28
N TYR A 56 15.84 5.93 -12.22
CA TYR A 56 15.10 4.68 -12.20
C TYR A 56 15.50 3.75 -13.34
N THR A 57 15.81 2.51 -13.02
CA THR A 57 16.03 1.45 -14.02
C THR A 57 14.86 0.46 -14.08
N GLY A 58 14.11 0.37 -12.99
CA GLY A 58 12.95 -0.51 -12.85
C GLY A 58 11.68 0.03 -13.45
N SER A 59 10.62 -0.77 -13.37
CA SER A 59 9.30 -0.46 -13.90
C SER A 59 8.28 -0.15 -12.80
N ARG A 60 7.07 0.29 -13.16
CA ARG A 60 5.94 0.41 -12.21
C ARG A 60 5.15 -0.90 -12.12
N ASP A 61 5.84 -2.01 -12.32
CA ASP A 61 5.32 -3.38 -12.32
C ASP A 61 6.43 -4.35 -11.94
N ALA A 62 6.02 -5.56 -11.54
CA ALA A 62 6.90 -6.56 -10.96
C ALA A 62 8.24 -6.68 -11.72
N PRO A 63 9.38 -6.66 -11.01
CA PRO A 63 9.48 -6.76 -9.54
C PRO A 63 9.37 -5.41 -8.79
N ASP A 64 9.27 -4.26 -9.47
CA ASP A 64 9.37 -2.94 -8.84
C ASP A 64 8.02 -2.20 -8.79
N TYR A 65 7.86 -1.32 -7.79
CA TYR A 65 6.60 -0.62 -7.56
C TYR A 65 6.81 0.81 -7.03
N ASP A 66 6.08 1.79 -7.56
CA ASP A 66 5.80 3.03 -6.84
C ASP A 66 4.63 2.90 -5.86
N CYS A 67 4.32 3.99 -5.15
CA CYS A 67 3.28 3.99 -4.12
C CYS A 67 1.92 3.52 -4.64
N SER A 68 1.49 4.01 -5.80
CA SER A 68 0.21 3.66 -6.40
C SER A 68 0.20 2.28 -7.03
N SER A 69 1.25 1.90 -7.77
CA SER A 69 1.34 0.61 -8.43
C SER A 69 1.36 -0.54 -7.42
N LEU A 70 2.01 -0.38 -6.26
CA LEU A 70 1.91 -1.35 -5.17
C LEU A 70 0.44 -1.59 -4.77
N VAL A 71 -0.36 -0.53 -4.63
CA VAL A 71 -1.78 -0.63 -4.29
C VAL A 71 -2.59 -1.26 -5.43
N TYR A 72 -2.39 -0.82 -6.68
CA TYR A 72 -3.08 -1.41 -7.84
C TYR A 72 -2.83 -2.91 -7.94
N TYR A 73 -1.57 -3.36 -7.84
CA TYR A 73 -1.23 -4.77 -7.95
C TYR A 73 -1.69 -5.58 -6.74
N ALA A 74 -1.63 -5.04 -5.52
CA ALA A 74 -2.14 -5.72 -4.33
C ALA A 74 -3.64 -6.05 -4.46
N PHE A 75 -4.44 -5.05 -4.84
CA PHE A 75 -5.89 -5.24 -4.95
C PHE A 75 -6.27 -6.02 -6.23
N ASP A 76 -5.53 -5.89 -7.33
CA ASP A 76 -5.72 -6.73 -8.51
C ASP A 76 -5.41 -8.21 -8.24
N HIS A 77 -4.31 -8.50 -7.54
CA HIS A 77 -3.94 -9.84 -7.09
C HIS A 77 -5.03 -10.47 -6.20
N ALA A 78 -5.69 -9.66 -5.39
CA ALA A 78 -6.82 -10.08 -4.55
C ALA A 78 -8.15 -10.24 -5.30
N GLY A 79 -8.20 -9.98 -6.61
CA GLY A 79 -9.38 -10.14 -7.45
C GLY A 79 -10.31 -8.92 -7.50
N PHE A 80 -9.84 -7.74 -7.10
CA PHE A 80 -10.51 -6.47 -7.43
C PHE A 80 -10.08 -6.04 -8.82
N LYS A 81 -11.00 -5.64 -9.70
CA LYS A 81 -10.68 -5.34 -11.11
C LYS A 81 -10.10 -3.93 -11.30
N ILE A 82 -9.33 -3.44 -10.33
CA ILE A 82 -8.88 -2.05 -10.27
C ILE A 82 -7.99 -1.70 -11.46
N ILE A 83 -7.10 -2.60 -11.92
CA ILE A 83 -6.26 -2.37 -13.11
C ILE A 83 -7.10 -2.39 -14.39
N ASP A 84 -8.05 -3.32 -14.50
CA ASP A 84 -8.98 -3.39 -15.63
C ASP A 84 -9.87 -2.14 -15.71
N ASN A 85 -10.25 -1.57 -14.56
CA ASN A 85 -11.01 -0.33 -14.48
C ASN A 85 -10.15 0.87 -14.88
N TRP A 86 -8.90 0.96 -14.42
CA TRP A 86 -7.94 1.97 -14.86
C TRP A 86 -7.78 1.99 -16.38
N ARG A 87 -7.61 0.82 -17.00
CA ARG A 87 -7.43 0.71 -18.47
C ARG A 87 -8.66 1.15 -19.28
N LYS A 88 -9.82 1.25 -18.63
CA LYS A 88 -11.07 1.77 -19.23
C LYS A 88 -11.33 3.23 -18.83
N ASN A 89 -10.61 3.77 -17.85
CA ASN A 89 -10.72 5.15 -17.40
C ASN A 89 -10.24 6.11 -18.51
N PRO A 90 -10.99 7.16 -18.86
CA PRO A 90 -10.55 8.16 -19.84
C PRO A 90 -9.17 8.78 -19.53
N ALA A 91 -8.76 8.84 -18.25
CA ALA A 91 -7.46 9.34 -17.83
C ALA A 91 -6.28 8.50 -18.36
N TYR A 92 -6.45 7.19 -18.55
CA TYR A 92 -5.39 6.30 -19.01
C TYR A 92 -4.85 6.68 -20.39
N MET A 93 -5.75 6.84 -21.37
CA MET A 93 -5.36 7.25 -22.72
C MET A 93 -4.90 8.71 -22.76
N ALA A 94 -5.57 9.60 -22.03
CA ALA A 94 -5.29 11.03 -22.07
C ALA A 94 -3.95 11.42 -21.44
N ARG A 95 -3.58 10.80 -20.30
CA ARG A 95 -2.38 11.19 -19.52
C ARG A 95 -1.12 10.46 -19.99
N TYR A 96 -1.24 9.21 -20.41
CA TYR A 96 -0.09 8.33 -20.67
C TYR A 96 -0.03 7.77 -22.08
N ASN A 97 -0.91 8.22 -22.98
CA ASN A 97 -1.04 7.68 -24.34
C ASN A 97 -1.16 6.14 -24.34
N GLY A 98 -1.87 5.60 -23.35
CA GLY A 98 -2.07 4.15 -23.19
C GLY A 98 -0.84 3.35 -22.76
N LYS A 99 0.26 3.98 -22.35
CA LYS A 99 1.49 3.24 -22.00
C LYS A 99 1.52 2.72 -20.56
N GLN A 100 0.90 3.43 -19.62
CA GLN A 100 1.03 3.12 -18.20
C GLN A 100 0.01 2.05 -17.73
N LYS A 101 0.47 0.86 -17.37
CA LYS A 101 -0.39 -0.30 -17.03
C LYS A 101 -1.33 -0.06 -15.84
N VAL A 102 -0.95 0.79 -14.89
CA VAL A 102 -1.69 1.09 -13.66
C VAL A 102 -1.79 2.59 -13.43
N GLY A 103 -2.80 3.04 -12.68
CA GLY A 103 -3.02 4.46 -12.42
C GLY A 103 -2.05 5.08 -11.42
N ASP A 104 -2.39 6.28 -10.99
CA ASP A 104 -1.67 7.06 -9.97
C ASP A 104 -2.51 7.22 -8.71
N ALA A 105 -1.94 7.79 -7.65
CA ALA A 105 -2.63 8.00 -6.37
C ALA A 105 -3.95 8.81 -6.51
N ASP A 106 -4.05 9.74 -7.47
CA ASP A 106 -5.26 10.54 -7.73
C ASP A 106 -6.37 9.78 -8.50
N THR A 107 -6.09 8.58 -9.01
CA THR A 107 -7.04 7.78 -9.80
C THR A 107 -7.65 6.60 -9.03
N ILE A 108 -7.01 6.18 -7.94
CA ILE A 108 -7.40 4.98 -7.15
C ILE A 108 -8.90 4.97 -6.82
N TRP A 109 -9.46 6.08 -6.35
CA TRP A 109 -10.90 6.13 -6.03
C TRP A 109 -11.79 5.91 -7.24
N ALA A 110 -11.47 6.56 -8.37
CA ALA A 110 -12.24 6.44 -9.59
C ALA A 110 -12.29 4.98 -10.06
N ASP A 111 -11.17 4.26 -9.94
CA ASP A 111 -11.03 2.90 -10.45
C ASP A 111 -11.57 1.83 -9.48
N LEU A 112 -11.48 2.06 -8.16
CA LEU A 112 -12.10 1.20 -7.14
C LEU A 112 -13.63 1.30 -7.14
N SER A 113 -14.17 2.51 -7.32
CA SER A 113 -15.61 2.75 -7.17
C SER A 113 -16.48 2.12 -8.27
N VAL A 114 -15.88 1.64 -9.36
CA VAL A 114 -16.59 1.04 -10.51
C VAL A 114 -17.34 -0.25 -10.12
N ASP A 115 -16.71 -1.15 -9.37
CA ASP A 115 -17.27 -2.48 -9.05
C ASP A 115 -18.13 -2.49 -7.78
N GLY A 116 -18.33 -1.33 -7.14
CA GLY A 116 -19.06 -1.19 -5.89
C GLY A 116 -18.30 -1.71 -4.66
N GLY A 117 -18.96 -1.62 -3.50
CA GLY A 117 -18.44 -2.13 -2.23
C GLY A 117 -17.32 -1.30 -1.60
N TRP A 118 -16.93 -0.20 -2.23
CA TRP A 118 -15.98 0.77 -1.69
C TRP A 118 -16.70 2.03 -1.21
N LYS A 119 -16.27 2.55 -0.07
CA LYS A 119 -16.67 3.87 0.44
C LYS A 119 -15.45 4.77 0.56
N LYS A 120 -15.63 6.02 0.17
CA LYS A 120 -14.66 7.09 0.43
C LYS A 120 -15.06 7.82 1.71
N PHE A 121 -14.09 7.93 2.60
CA PHE A 121 -14.14 8.77 3.80
C PHE A 121 -13.10 9.87 3.66
N SER A 122 -13.34 11.02 4.29
CA SER A 122 -12.25 11.95 4.59
C SER A 122 -11.38 11.38 5.71
N TRP A 123 -10.11 11.74 5.74
CA TRP A 123 -9.20 11.35 6.81
C TRP A 123 -9.75 11.70 8.19
N ALA A 124 -10.30 12.91 8.36
CA ALA A 124 -10.83 13.38 9.64
C ALA A 124 -11.98 12.53 10.20
N GLU A 125 -12.74 11.85 9.33
CA GLU A 125 -13.86 11.00 9.76
C GLU A 125 -13.40 9.68 10.39
N VAL A 126 -12.24 9.16 9.97
CA VAL A 126 -11.85 7.77 10.27
C VAL A 126 -10.42 7.61 10.81
N ALA A 127 -9.66 8.69 10.96
CA ALA A 127 -8.26 8.66 11.43
C ALA A 127 -8.05 7.91 12.76
N ASP A 128 -9.03 7.98 13.67
CA ASP A 128 -9.00 7.32 14.98
C ASP A 128 -9.65 5.92 14.95
N ASN A 129 -10.18 5.49 13.81
CA ASN A 129 -10.88 4.22 13.62
C ASN A 129 -10.54 3.59 12.26
N LEU A 130 -9.24 3.52 11.97
CA LEU A 130 -8.72 2.85 10.78
C LEU A 130 -8.91 1.34 10.88
N GLN A 131 -9.23 0.72 9.75
CA GLN A 131 -9.45 -0.72 9.61
C GLN A 131 -8.38 -1.29 8.69
N ARG A 132 -7.79 -2.44 9.05
CA ARG A 132 -6.81 -3.13 8.20
C ARG A 132 -7.40 -3.31 6.79
N GLY A 133 -6.64 -2.90 5.79
CA GLY A 133 -7.07 -2.85 4.39
C GLY A 133 -7.60 -1.50 3.91
N ASP A 134 -7.76 -0.52 4.81
CA ASP A 134 -8.01 0.86 4.41
C ASP A 134 -6.87 1.35 3.50
N ILE A 135 -7.22 1.97 2.38
CA ILE A 135 -6.28 2.65 1.50
C ILE A 135 -6.23 4.12 1.93
N LEU A 136 -5.09 4.53 2.49
CA LEU A 136 -4.85 5.91 2.92
C LEU A 136 -4.29 6.71 1.75
N SER A 137 -4.91 7.84 1.42
CA SER A 137 -4.59 8.59 0.23
C SER A 137 -4.40 10.08 0.52
N ALA A 138 -3.29 10.62 0.01
CA ALA A 138 -3.10 12.03 -0.25
C ALA A 138 -3.04 12.17 -1.78
N PRO A 139 -4.18 12.43 -2.44
CA PRO A 139 -4.26 12.44 -3.90
C PRO A 139 -3.17 13.30 -4.52
N GLN A 140 -2.66 12.88 -5.69
CA GLN A 140 -1.53 13.49 -6.40
C GLN A 140 -0.17 13.38 -5.71
N ARG A 141 -0.09 12.83 -4.49
CA ARG A 141 1.17 12.78 -3.73
C ARG A 141 1.55 11.38 -3.31
N HIS A 142 0.70 10.67 -2.58
CA HIS A 142 1.07 9.39 -1.97
C HIS A 142 -0.15 8.55 -1.61
N VAL A 143 0.02 7.23 -1.61
CA VAL A 143 -1.00 6.26 -1.21
C VAL A 143 -0.35 5.08 -0.50
N ALA A 144 -1.05 4.49 0.46
CA ALA A 144 -0.55 3.38 1.28
C ALA A 144 -1.70 2.46 1.73
N ILE A 145 -1.37 1.24 2.13
CA ILE A 145 -2.35 0.29 2.70
C ILE A 145 -2.15 0.25 4.21
N TYR A 146 -3.21 0.51 4.98
CA TYR A 146 -3.19 0.37 6.43
C TYR A 146 -3.20 -1.11 6.82
N ILE A 147 -2.23 -1.53 7.63
CA ILE A 147 -2.03 -2.95 7.99
C ILE A 147 -2.49 -3.28 9.41
N GLY A 148 -3.07 -2.33 10.14
CA GLY A 148 -3.36 -2.48 11.56
C GLY A 148 -2.25 -1.91 12.45
N ASP A 149 -2.50 -1.90 13.75
CA ASP A 149 -1.55 -1.46 14.79
C ASP A 149 -0.89 -0.08 14.53
N GLY A 150 -1.65 0.85 13.92
CA GLY A 150 -1.15 2.18 13.61
C GLY A 150 -0.11 2.24 12.49
N LYS A 151 0.00 1.19 11.66
CA LYS A 151 1.01 1.07 10.60
C LYS A 151 0.42 0.97 9.19
N THR A 152 1.21 1.36 8.21
CA THR A 152 0.99 1.10 6.78
C THR A 152 2.08 0.22 6.20
N VAL A 153 1.80 -0.41 5.07
CA VAL A 153 2.79 -0.84 4.09
C VAL A 153 2.76 0.13 2.91
N GLU A 154 3.91 0.65 2.50
CA GLU A 154 4.01 1.65 1.45
C GLU A 154 5.35 1.61 0.69
N ALA A 155 5.27 1.80 -0.63
CA ALA A 155 6.43 2.03 -1.49
C ALA A 155 6.76 3.52 -1.54
N ARG A 156 7.99 3.91 -1.19
CA ARG A 156 8.41 5.31 -0.97
C ARG A 156 9.80 5.68 -1.50
N GLY A 157 10.53 4.73 -2.07
CA GLY A 157 11.90 4.93 -2.58
C GLY A 157 12.94 5.21 -1.50
N VAL A 158 14.10 5.73 -1.92
CA VAL A 158 15.32 6.01 -1.15
C VAL A 158 15.21 6.99 0.05
N ASN A 159 14.00 7.38 0.48
CA ASN A 159 13.82 8.21 1.69
C ASN A 159 14.08 7.43 3.00
N ASN A 160 14.54 6.19 2.92
CA ASN A 160 15.05 5.42 4.05
C ASN A 160 16.60 5.45 4.04
N PRO A 161 17.28 5.88 5.11
CA PRO A 161 18.75 5.94 5.17
C PRO A 161 19.47 4.56 5.12
N ARG A 162 18.76 3.45 4.87
CA ARG A 162 19.29 2.08 4.85
C ARG A 162 19.53 1.46 3.46
N GLY A 163 19.04 2.04 2.36
CA GLY A 163 19.30 1.47 1.02
C GLY A 163 18.40 1.98 -0.11
N GLY A 164 18.77 1.53 -1.33
CA GLY A 164 18.18 1.81 -2.64
C GLY A 164 19.18 2.54 -3.56
N ASP A 165 19.55 1.93 -4.69
CA ASP A 165 20.41 2.49 -5.74
C ASP A 165 19.59 2.89 -6.99
N TRP A 166 18.26 2.98 -6.86
CA TRP A 166 17.31 3.17 -7.98
C TRP A 166 17.33 2.01 -8.99
N ALA A 167 17.90 0.88 -8.57
CA ALA A 167 18.05 -0.33 -9.34
C ALA A 167 16.77 -1.17 -9.28
N THR A 168 16.58 -2.08 -10.20
CA THR A 168 15.55 -3.11 -10.02
C THR A 168 15.95 -4.04 -8.87
N GLY A 169 14.99 -4.38 -7.99
CA GLY A 169 15.17 -5.41 -6.97
C GLY A 169 16.12 -5.02 -5.83
N ASP A 170 16.12 -3.75 -5.43
CA ASP A 170 16.99 -3.18 -4.41
C ASP A 170 16.21 -2.69 -3.18
N GLN A 171 15.28 -3.54 -2.70
CA GLN A 171 14.21 -3.21 -1.76
C GLN A 171 14.64 -2.28 -0.63
N GLY A 172 15.82 -2.44 -0.01
CA GLY A 172 16.54 -1.40 0.75
C GLY A 172 15.79 -0.62 1.85
N GLY A 173 14.56 -1.00 2.19
CA GLY A 173 13.59 -0.18 2.93
C GLY A 173 12.74 0.82 2.09
N GLU A 174 12.83 0.76 0.77
CA GLU A 174 12.03 1.48 -0.22
C GLU A 174 10.56 1.04 -0.27
N ILE A 175 10.25 -0.23 0.04
CA ILE A 175 8.88 -0.73 0.27
C ILE A 175 8.83 -1.33 1.67
N ASP A 176 8.29 -0.61 2.64
CA ASP A 176 8.46 -0.98 4.06
C ASP A 176 7.25 -0.53 4.90
N PHE A 177 7.33 -0.76 6.21
CA PHE A 177 6.29 -0.47 7.18
C PHE A 177 6.52 0.86 7.88
N TYR A 178 5.49 1.68 7.97
CA TYR A 178 5.61 3.02 8.54
C TYR A 178 4.44 3.39 9.44
N PRO A 179 4.61 4.39 10.33
CA PRO A 179 3.47 4.95 11.06
C PRO A 179 2.40 5.47 10.09
N ALA A 180 1.15 5.10 10.34
CA ALA A 180 0.00 5.55 9.56
C ALA A 180 -0.31 7.04 9.80
N GLN A 181 0.09 7.58 10.95
CA GLN A 181 -0.13 8.98 11.33
C GLN A 181 0.96 9.91 10.76
N GLY A 182 0.66 11.21 10.67
CA GLY A 182 1.66 12.24 10.32
C GLY A 182 2.03 12.35 8.83
N ARG A 183 1.22 11.78 7.93
CA ARG A 183 1.47 11.74 6.48
C ARG A 183 0.66 12.73 5.64
N GLY A 184 -0.24 13.49 6.27
CA GLY A 184 -1.10 14.46 5.57
C GLY A 184 -2.12 13.80 4.64
N TRP A 185 -2.62 12.62 5.02
CA TRP A 185 -3.73 11.96 4.32
C TRP A 185 -4.96 12.86 4.32
N THR A 186 -5.70 12.83 3.22
CA THR A 186 -6.95 13.59 3.08
C THR A 186 -8.13 12.66 2.84
N GLU A 187 -7.90 11.49 2.26
CA GLU A 187 -8.93 10.52 1.89
C GLU A 187 -8.57 9.12 2.38
N VAL A 188 -9.60 8.34 2.69
CA VAL A 188 -9.49 6.92 3.04
C VAL A 188 -10.51 6.14 2.22
N TYR A 189 -10.07 5.10 1.53
CA TYR A 189 -10.95 4.20 0.78
C TYR A 189 -11.05 2.87 1.51
N ARG A 190 -12.28 2.52 1.90
CA ARG A 190 -12.57 1.32 2.69
C ARG A 190 -13.51 0.41 1.94
N TYR A 191 -13.16 -0.87 1.86
CA TYR A 191 -14.08 -1.89 1.38
C TYR A 191 -15.10 -2.21 2.49
N VAL A 192 -16.38 -2.19 2.15
CA VAL A 192 -17.51 -2.41 3.08
C VAL A 192 -18.41 -3.56 2.67
N GLY A 193 -18.01 -4.34 1.65
CA GLY A 193 -18.81 -5.43 1.10
C GLY A 193 -19.83 -4.95 0.05
N ASN A 194 -20.30 -5.90 -0.75
CA ASN A 194 -21.44 -5.75 -1.66
C ASN A 194 -22.69 -6.37 -1.05
#